data_AF-A0A9D8NVP6-F1
#
_entry.id   AF-A0A9D8NVP6-F1
#
_cell.length_a   1.000
_cell.length_b   1.000
_cell.length_c   1.000
_cell.angle_alpha   90.00
_cell.angle_beta   90.00
_cell.angle_gamma   90.00
#
_symmetry.space_group_name_H-M   'P 1'
#
loop_
_entity.id
_entity.type
_entity.pdbx_description
1 polymer ?
#
loop_
_entity_poly.entity_id
_entity_poly.type
_entity_poly.pdbx_seq_one_letter_code
_entity_poly.pdbx_strand_id
1 'polypeptide(L)'
;MNASILENPTPLTPEHLQKIDAFWRACNYLAAGMIYLRDNPLLQEPLQEAHIKSRLLGHWGASPGLSFMYVHTNRIILEHGQEAIFLAGPGHGA
;
A
#
# COMPACT_ATOMS: atom_id res chain seq x y z
N MET A 1 -9.03 7.57 30.91
CA MET A 1 -9.53 7.02 29.63
C MET A 1 -10.66 7.93 29.18
N ASN A 2 -10.45 8.72 28.13
CA ASN A 2 -11.47 9.68 27.68
C ASN A 2 -12.60 8.95 26.95
N ALA A 3 -13.83 9.20 27.38
CA ALA A 3 -15.07 8.64 26.84
C ALA A 3 -15.46 9.19 25.44
N SER A 4 -14.53 9.81 24.71
CA SER A 4 -14.78 10.46 23.40
C SER A 4 -14.69 9.51 22.20
N ILE A 5 -14.39 8.21 22.41
CA ILE A 5 -14.27 7.21 21.33
C ILE A 5 -15.66 6.69 20.88
N LEU A 6 -16.74 7.09 21.56
CA LEU A 6 -18.12 6.67 21.25
C LEU A 6 -18.90 7.66 20.38
N GLU A 7 -18.27 8.71 19.86
CA GLU A 7 -18.90 9.51 18.80
C GLU A 7 -18.96 8.68 17.52
N ASN A 8 -20.14 8.61 16.88
CA ASN A 8 -20.28 7.98 15.57
C ASN A 8 -19.24 8.62 14.64
N PRO A 9 -18.23 7.86 14.16
CA PRO A 9 -17.19 8.45 13.34
C PRO A 9 -17.85 9.02 12.10
N THR A 10 -17.62 10.32 11.85
CA THR A 10 -18.06 10.92 10.60
C THR A 10 -17.38 10.16 9.47
N PRO A 11 -18.12 9.57 8.52
CA PRO A 11 -17.52 8.83 7.43
C PRO A 11 -16.52 9.71 6.66
N LEU A 12 -15.44 9.09 6.19
CA LEU A 12 -14.50 9.76 5.31
C LEU A 12 -15.22 10.28 4.07
N THR A 13 -14.81 11.47 3.61
CA THR A 13 -15.32 12.01 2.36
C THR A 13 -14.93 11.08 1.20
N PRO A 14 -15.74 11.02 0.12
CA PRO A 14 -15.40 10.23 -1.05
C PRO A 14 -14.02 10.57 -1.63
N GLU A 15 -13.63 11.85 -1.61
CA GLU A 15 -12.31 12.29 -2.09
C GLU A 15 -11.16 11.73 -1.23
N HIS A 16 -11.30 11.72 0.09
CA HIS A 16 -10.29 11.12 0.97
C HIS A 16 -10.17 9.62 0.73
N LEU A 17 -11.29 8.91 0.58
CA LEU A 17 -11.29 7.49 0.25
C LEU A 17 -10.60 7.21 -1.09
N GLN A 18 -10.83 8.04 -2.11
CA GLN A 18 -10.17 7.91 -3.41
C GLN A 18 -8.66 8.09 -3.32
N LYS A 19 -8.18 9.06 -2.53
CA LYS A 19 -6.73 9.28 -2.33
C LYS A 19 -6.06 8.11 -1.60
N ILE A 20 -6.72 7.55 -0.59
CA ILE A 20 -6.28 6.37 0.15
C ILE A 20 -6.21 5.15 -0.78
N ASP A 21 -7.27 4.91 -1.55
CA ASP A 21 -7.32 3.81 -2.54
C ASP A 21 -6.23 3.97 -3.60
N ALA A 22 -6.04 5.18 -4.13
CA ALA A 22 -5.00 5.45 -5.12
C ALA A 22 -3.60 5.18 -4.55
N PHE A 23 -3.32 5.57 -3.30
CA PHE A 23 -2.04 5.28 -2.66
C PHE A 23 -1.85 3.76 -2.46
N TRP A 24 -2.87 3.06 -1.97
CA TRP A 24 -2.83 1.61 -1.82
C TRP A 24 -2.56 0.88 -3.15
N ARG A 25 -3.26 1.28 -4.22
CA ARG A 25 -3.05 0.74 -5.57
C ARG A 25 -1.66 1.07 -6.12
N ALA A 26 -1.13 2.25 -5.87
CA ALA A 26 0.24 2.60 -6.25
C ALA A 26 1.26 1.69 -5.55
N CYS A 27 1.12 1.46 -4.24
CA CYS A 27 1.96 0.51 -3.51
C CYS A 27 1.87 -0.91 -4.10
N ASN A 28 0.66 -1.38 -4.39
CA ASN A 28 0.45 -2.72 -4.97
C ASN A 28 1.04 -2.85 -6.38
N TYR A 29 0.92 -1.80 -7.19
CA TYR A 29 1.49 -1.75 -8.53
C TYR A 29 3.02 -1.83 -8.47
N LEU A 30 3.65 -1.06 -7.59
CA LEU A 30 5.10 -1.09 -7.38
C LEU A 30 5.56 -2.45 -6.84
N ALA A 31 4.86 -3.02 -5.86
CA ALA A 31 5.18 -4.35 -5.32
C ALA A 31 5.14 -5.44 -6.40
N ALA A 32 4.08 -5.45 -7.22
CA ALA A 32 4.00 -6.36 -8.37
C ALA A 32 5.13 -6.07 -9.38
N GLY A 33 5.37 -4.82 -9.73
CA GLY A 33 6.46 -4.41 -10.62
C GLY A 33 7.82 -4.91 -10.13
N MET A 34 8.13 -4.76 -8.85
CA MET A 34 9.38 -5.24 -8.26
C MET A 34 9.54 -6.76 -8.30
N ILE A 35 8.44 -7.52 -8.19
CA ILE A 35 8.48 -8.99 -8.26
C ILE A 35 8.68 -9.46 -9.71
N TYR A 36 7.98 -8.86 -10.67
CA TYR A 36 7.85 -9.40 -12.03
C TYR A 36 8.66 -8.67 -13.10
N LEU A 37 8.80 -7.35 -13.02
CA LEU A 37 9.38 -6.53 -14.09
C LEU A 37 10.88 -6.31 -13.89
N ARG A 38 11.64 -6.42 -14.98
CA ARG A 38 13.05 -5.99 -15.08
C ARG A 38 13.21 -4.67 -15.84
N ASP A 39 12.22 -4.28 -16.62
CA ASP A 39 12.17 -3.04 -17.40
C ASP A 39 10.71 -2.62 -17.65
N ASN A 40 10.50 -1.44 -18.24
CA ASN A 40 9.20 -0.84 -18.56
C ASN A 40 8.24 -0.80 -17.34
N PRO A 41 8.68 -0.27 -16.18
CA PRO A 41 7.93 -0.36 -14.92
C PRO A 41 6.64 0.46 -14.91
N LEU A 42 6.46 1.38 -15.86
CA LEU A 42 5.25 2.22 -16.00
C LEU A 42 4.43 1.87 -17.25
N LEU A 43 4.80 0.81 -17.97
CA LEU A 43 4.13 0.38 -19.21
C LEU A 43 4.00 1.51 -20.24
N GLN A 44 5.07 2.28 -20.46
CA GLN A 44 5.10 3.36 -21.47
C GLN A 44 4.98 2.81 -22.90
N GLU A 45 5.33 1.54 -23.08
CA GLU A 45 5.07 0.74 -24.27
C GLU A 45 4.34 -0.57 -23.88
N PRO A 46 3.68 -1.27 -24.83
CA PRO A 46 3.00 -2.52 -24.55
C PRO A 46 3.91 -3.54 -23.86
N LEU A 47 3.38 -4.26 -22.87
CA LEU A 47 4.15 -5.25 -22.11
C LEU A 47 4.62 -6.39 -23.03
N GLN A 48 5.91 -6.70 -22.97
CA GLN A 48 6.54 -7.80 -23.72
C GLN A 48 7.21 -8.77 -22.74
N GLU A 49 7.40 -10.02 -23.16
CA GLU A 49 8.11 -11.04 -22.37
C GLU A 49 9.52 -10.56 -21.96
N ALA A 50 10.18 -9.79 -22.83
CA ALA A 50 11.47 -9.17 -22.56
C ALA A 50 11.46 -8.18 -21.38
N HIS A 51 10.31 -7.73 -20.88
CA HIS A 51 10.21 -6.87 -19.69
C HIS A 51 10.09 -7.68 -18.39
N ILE A 52 9.90 -9.00 -18.47
CA ILE A 52 9.73 -9.88 -17.30
C ILE A 52 11.09 -10.42 -16.85
N LYS A 53 11.29 -10.52 -15.53
CA LYS A 53 12.48 -11.17 -14.94
C LYS A 53 12.50 -12.66 -15.32
N SER A 54 13.69 -13.17 -15.68
CA SER A 54 13.89 -14.60 -15.95
C SER A 54 13.79 -15.47 -14.68
N ARG A 55 14.01 -14.88 -13.50
CA ARG A 55 13.83 -15.51 -12.20
C ARG A 55 12.96 -14.61 -11.32
N LEU A 56 11.81 -15.12 -10.92
CA LEU A 56 10.89 -14.43 -10.03
C LEU A 56 11.28 -14.68 -8.57
N LEU A 57 11.53 -13.61 -7.82
CA LEU A 57 11.87 -13.64 -6.40
C LEU A 57 11.08 -12.55 -5.68
N GLY A 58 10.45 -12.91 -4.57
CA GLY A 58 9.60 -12.04 -3.76
C GLY A 58 8.30 -12.74 -3.34
N HIS A 59 7.58 -12.17 -2.37
CA HIS A 59 6.31 -12.73 -1.88
C HIS A 59 5.17 -11.74 -2.07
N TRP A 60 4.22 -12.10 -2.93
CA TRP A 60 3.02 -11.28 -3.13
C TRP A 60 2.04 -11.37 -1.95
N GLY A 61 1.84 -12.56 -1.38
CA GLY A 61 0.67 -12.85 -0.53
C GLY A 61 0.40 -11.88 0.63
N ALA A 62 1.45 -11.36 1.29
CA ALA A 62 1.29 -10.40 2.39
C ALA A 62 1.34 -8.92 1.93
N SER A 63 1.86 -8.63 0.74
CA SER A 63 2.15 -7.27 0.28
C SER A 63 0.89 -6.38 0.24
N PRO A 64 -0.25 -6.80 -0.35
CA PRO A 64 -1.45 -5.95 -0.39
C PRO A 64 -2.06 -5.68 0.98
N GLY A 65 -1.97 -6.63 1.91
CA GLY A 65 -2.46 -6.46 3.27
C GLY A 65 -1.58 -5.51 4.08
N LEU A 66 -0.26 -5.62 3.94
CA LEU A 66 0.70 -4.72 4.57
C LEU A 66 0.56 -3.30 4.04
N SER A 67 0.48 -3.12 2.72
CA SER A 67 0.30 -1.78 2.11
C SER A 67 -1.04 -1.16 2.50
N PHE A 68 -2.11 -1.95 2.59
CA PHE A 68 -3.42 -1.48 3.06
C PHE A 68 -3.31 -0.93 4.49
N MET A 69 -2.76 -1.72 5.41
CA MET A 69 -2.56 -1.30 6.80
C MET A 69 -1.68 -0.06 6.88
N TYR A 70 -0.58 -0.04 6.13
CA TYR A 70 0.36 1.08 6.11
C TYR A 70 -0.30 2.39 5.68
N VAL A 71 -1.06 2.39 4.58
CA VAL A 71 -1.74 3.60 4.09
C VAL A 71 -2.78 4.10 5.11
N HIS A 72 -3.54 3.20 5.73
CA HIS A 72 -4.52 3.57 6.75
C HIS A 72 -3.87 4.05 8.06
N THR A 73 -2.73 3.48 8.48
CA THR A 73 -1.94 3.98 9.60
C THR A 73 -1.36 5.36 9.28
N ASN A 74 -0.84 5.56 8.06
CA ASN A 74 -0.33 6.86 7.62
C ASN A 74 -1.41 7.95 7.67
N ARG A 75 -2.65 7.62 7.30
CA ARG A 75 -3.79 8.52 7.49
C ARG A 75 -3.97 8.93 8.94
N ILE A 76 -3.96 7.97 9.88
CA ILE A 76 -4.13 8.24 11.32
C ILE A 76 -3.00 9.15 11.83
N ILE A 77 -1.76 8.91 11.40
CA ILE A 77 -0.60 9.74 11.74
C ILE A 77 -0.82 11.18 11.27
N LEU A 78 -1.21 11.38 10.02
CA LEU A 78 -1.42 12.71 9.44
C LEU A 78 -2.63 13.44 10.03
N GLU A 79 -3.75 12.75 10.25
CA GLU A 79 -5.00 13.34 10.77
C GLU A 79 -4.90 13.72 12.25
N HIS A 80 -4.13 12.96 13.04
CA HIS A 80 -4.09 13.13 14.50
C HIS A 80 -2.73 13.58 15.05
N GLY A 81 -1.72 13.75 14.19
CA GLY A 81 -0.36 14.06 14.62
C GLY A 81 0.25 12.94 15.47
N GLN A 82 -0.19 11.69 15.27
CA GLN A 82 0.21 10.57 16.10
C GLN A 82 1.64 10.13 15.76
N GLU A 83 2.52 10.08 16.75
CA GLU A 83 3.83 9.42 16.61
C GLU A 83 3.65 7.91 16.65
N ALA A 84 4.13 7.20 15.63
CA ALA A 84 3.95 5.76 15.49
C ALA A 84 5.11 5.09 14.76
N ILE A 85 5.32 3.80 15.05
CA ILE A 85 6.23 2.91 14.31
C ILE A 85 5.38 1.77 13.73
N PHE A 86 5.59 1.45 12.45
CA PHE A 86 4.95 0.31 11.80
C PHE A 86 5.88 -0.90 11.85
N LEU A 87 5.53 -1.91 12.66
CA LEU A 87 6.28 -3.16 12.74
C LEU A 87 5.60 -4.24 11.89
N ALA A 88 6.18 -4.56 10.74
CA ALA A 88 5.67 -5.60 9.85
C ALA A 88 6.05 -7.00 10.35
N GLY A 89 5.10 -7.72 10.96
CA GLY A 89 5.28 -9.12 11.36
C GLY A 89 5.63 -10.06 10.19
N PRO A 90 4.82 -10.11 9.11
CA PRO A 90 5.13 -10.91 7.93
C PRO A 90 6.16 -10.20 7.03
N GLY A 91 7.39 -10.04 7.52
CA GLY A 91 8.45 -9.26 6.86
C GLY A 91 8.90 -9.79 5.48
N HIS A 92 8.51 -11.00 5.11
CA HIS A 92 8.81 -11.56 3.78
C HIS A 92 7.99 -10.90 2.64
N GLY A 93 6.94 -10.13 2.97
CA GLY A 93 6.12 -9.36 2.03
C GLY A 93 6.43 -7.86 2.02
N ALA A 94 7.66 -7.49 2.42
CA ALA A 94 8.19 -6.13 2.27
C ALA A 94 8.59 -5.83 0.82
#